data_AF-A0A3D4PM22-F1
#
_entry.id   AF-A0A3D4PM22-F1
#
_cell.length_a   1.000
_cell.length_b   1.000
_cell.length_c   1.000
_cell.angle_alpha   90.00
_cell.angle_beta   90.00
_cell.angle_gamma   90.00
#
_symmetry.space_group_name_H-M   'P 1'
#
loop_
_entity.id
_entity.type
_entity.pdbx_description
1 polymer ?
#
loop_
_entity_poly.entity_id
_entity_poly.type
_entity_poly.pdbx_seq_one_letter_code
_entity_poly.pdbx_strand_id
1 'polypeptide(L)'
;GEGIIRGATGASWGGLGGYWGGAPHGSYAFSTAETPNTSVPDRVYSCKSTTFPNSPCENGNAGGLPGRYNFARSYHKGGAQFALADGSIRFISENIDRLTFRYLGQMKDGQVLGEF
;
A
#
# COMPACT_ATOMS: atom_id res chain seq x y z
N GLY A 1 7.88 0.03 -4.53
CA GLY A 1 7.23 1.14 -3.81
C GLY A 1 7.44 0.96 -2.32
N GLU A 2 7.32 2.04 -1.57
CA GLU A 2 7.53 2.05 -0.11
C GLU A 2 6.30 1.62 0.69
N GLY A 3 6.54 1.18 1.92
CA GLY A 3 5.52 0.81 2.89
C GLY A 3 5.95 1.09 4.33
N ILE A 4 5.00 1.48 5.18
CA ILE A 4 5.25 1.72 6.61
C ILE A 4 4.83 0.50 7.43
N ILE A 5 5.78 -0.04 8.19
CA ILE A 5 5.54 -1.13 9.16
C ILE A 5 4.99 -0.55 10.45
N ARG A 6 3.90 -1.14 10.96
CA ARG A 6 3.18 -0.67 12.16
C ARG A 6 3.83 -1.15 13.46
N GLY A 7 5.03 -0.64 13.74
CA GLY A 7 5.78 -0.93 14.97
C GLY A 7 6.35 -2.35 15.06
N ALA A 8 7.26 -2.57 16.01
CA ALA A 8 8.08 -3.79 16.10
C ALA A 8 7.55 -4.90 17.04
N THR A 9 6.60 -4.60 17.93
CA THR A 9 6.20 -5.53 19.02
C THR A 9 4.75 -6.02 18.90
N GLY A 10 4.48 -7.32 19.08
CA GLY A 10 3.13 -7.91 18.96
C GLY A 10 2.84 -8.51 17.57
N ALA A 11 2.18 -9.67 17.56
CA ALA A 11 1.89 -10.45 16.35
C ALA A 11 0.66 -9.88 15.61
N SER A 12 0.80 -9.68 14.30
CA SER A 12 -0.27 -9.21 13.41
C SER A 12 -0.07 -9.81 12.03
N TRP A 13 -1.15 -10.02 11.29
CA TRP A 13 -1.14 -10.74 10.02
C TRP A 13 -1.61 -9.85 8.88
N GLY A 14 -0.94 -9.96 7.73
CA GLY A 14 -1.37 -9.24 6.51
C GLY A 14 -0.96 -7.77 6.45
N GLY A 15 -0.07 -7.31 7.33
CA GLY A 15 0.52 -5.98 7.21
C GLY A 15 1.76 -5.97 6.33
N LEU A 16 2.10 -4.80 5.77
CA LEU A 16 3.41 -4.56 5.16
C LEU A 16 4.54 -4.86 6.15
N GLY A 17 5.61 -5.50 5.64
CA GLY A 17 6.77 -5.91 6.43
C GLY A 17 6.58 -7.16 7.30
N GLY A 18 5.44 -7.86 7.19
CA GLY A 18 5.26 -9.16 7.83
C GLY A 18 6.12 -10.25 7.17
N TYR A 19 6.93 -10.96 7.96
CA TYR A 19 7.70 -12.13 7.49
C TYR A 19 6.80 -13.30 7.11
N TRP A 20 5.70 -13.49 7.85
CA TRP A 20 4.68 -14.49 7.55
C TRP A 20 3.43 -13.84 6.98
N GLY A 21 3.19 -14.08 5.70
CA GLY A 21 2.15 -13.38 4.98
C GLY A 21 1.78 -14.02 3.66
N GLY A 22 0.86 -15.00 3.69
CA GLY A 22 0.36 -15.61 2.45
C GLY A 22 -0.51 -14.64 1.64
N ALA A 23 -0.60 -14.90 0.33
CA ALA A 23 -1.45 -14.16 -0.62
C ALA A 23 -2.90 -13.87 -0.15
N PRO A 24 -3.62 -14.77 0.57
CA PRO A 24 -4.98 -14.46 1.01
C PRO A 24 -5.05 -13.40 2.12
N HIS A 25 -3.91 -13.07 2.75
CA HIS A 25 -3.85 -12.21 3.93
C HIS A 25 -3.29 -10.82 3.56
N GLY A 26 -2.83 -10.64 2.32
CA GLY A 26 -2.36 -9.38 1.76
C GLY A 26 -1.03 -8.94 2.36
N SER A 27 0.09 -9.57 2.02
CA SER A 27 1.36 -9.22 2.65
C SER A 27 2.50 -9.30 1.64
N TYR A 28 3.55 -8.50 1.88
CA TYR A 28 4.67 -8.09 1.01
C TYR A 28 4.37 -7.18 -0.19
N ALA A 29 3.13 -7.09 -0.67
CA ALA A 29 2.77 -6.19 -1.77
C ALA A 29 1.87 -5.02 -1.33
N PHE A 30 1.86 -3.96 -2.14
CA PHE A 30 0.92 -2.85 -2.06
C PHE A 30 0.03 -2.83 -3.30
N SER A 31 -1.11 -2.15 -3.19
CA SER A 31 -2.08 -1.89 -4.24
C SER A 31 -1.90 -0.47 -4.75
N THR A 32 -2.07 -0.29 -6.06
CA THR A 32 -2.15 1.03 -6.70
C THR A 32 -3.58 1.57 -6.74
N ALA A 33 -4.54 0.93 -6.05
CA ALA A 33 -5.94 1.36 -6.06
C ALA A 33 -6.19 2.75 -5.42
N GLU A 34 -5.26 3.22 -4.58
CA GLU A 34 -5.23 4.56 -3.99
C GLU A 34 -3.83 5.15 -4.12
N THR A 35 -3.72 6.47 -4.08
CA THR A 35 -2.45 7.20 -4.18
C THR A 35 -1.52 6.93 -2.99
N PRO A 36 -0.20 7.21 -3.11
CA PRO A 36 0.73 7.10 -1.99
C PRO A 36 0.26 7.94 -0.79
N ASN A 37 0.52 7.46 0.42
CA ASN A 37 0.14 8.13 1.68
C ASN A 37 -1.36 8.43 1.84
N THR A 38 -2.23 7.71 1.12
CA THR A 38 -3.69 7.85 1.26
C THR A 38 -4.16 7.74 2.71
N SER A 39 -5.18 8.52 3.08
CA SER A 39 -5.86 8.42 4.38
C SER A 39 -6.76 7.20 4.49
N VAL A 40 -7.07 6.52 3.38
CA VAL A 40 -7.84 5.28 3.36
C VAL A 40 -7.07 4.20 4.13
N PRO A 41 -7.69 3.52 5.13
CA PRO A 41 -7.02 2.49 5.91
C PRO A 41 -6.67 1.27 5.06
N ASP A 42 -5.52 0.65 5.34
CA ASP A 42 -5.23 -0.67 4.78
C ASP A 42 -6.16 -1.72 5.40
N ARG A 43 -6.72 -2.60 4.57
CA ARG A 43 -7.52 -3.73 5.04
C ARG A 43 -6.63 -4.96 5.15
N VAL A 44 -6.15 -5.22 6.35
CA VAL A 44 -5.24 -6.32 6.66
C VAL A 44 -5.99 -7.43 7.39
N TYR A 45 -5.44 -8.65 7.42
CA TYR A 45 -6.11 -9.76 8.11
C TYR A 45 -6.32 -9.45 9.60
N SER A 46 -5.27 -9.03 10.29
CA SER A 46 -5.36 -8.49 11.65
C SER A 46 -4.57 -7.20 11.70
N CYS A 47 -5.20 -6.14 12.17
CA CYS A 47 -4.58 -4.81 12.29
C CYS A 47 -3.92 -4.68 13.66
N LYS A 48 -2.64 -4.33 13.66
CA LYS A 48 -1.80 -4.22 14.86
C LYS A 48 -2.12 -2.98 15.68
N SER A 49 -2.31 -1.86 14.99
CA SER A 49 -2.67 -0.59 15.57
C SER A 49 -3.44 0.21 14.53
N THR A 50 -4.68 0.56 14.88
CA THR A 50 -5.56 1.39 14.04
C THR A 50 -5.16 2.87 14.07
N THR A 51 -4.31 3.26 15.02
CA THR A 51 -3.88 4.64 15.27
C THR A 51 -2.41 4.88 14.97
N PHE A 52 -1.73 3.92 14.31
CA PHE A 52 -0.32 4.08 13.99
C PHE A 52 -0.11 5.28 13.04
N PRO A 53 0.76 6.24 13.38
CA PRO A 53 0.95 7.44 12.57
C PRO A 53 1.26 7.13 11.11
N ASN A 54 0.56 7.81 10.19
CA ASN A 54 0.70 7.70 8.73
C ASN A 54 0.49 6.27 8.15
N SER A 55 -0.05 5.34 8.94
CA SER A 55 -0.33 3.97 8.52
C SER A 55 -1.62 3.44 9.14
N PRO A 56 -2.78 4.06 8.82
CA PRO A 56 -4.07 3.54 9.28
C PRO A 56 -4.29 2.11 8.75
N CYS A 57 -4.87 1.24 9.57
CA CYS A 57 -5.41 -0.04 9.14
C CYS A 57 -6.74 -0.36 9.81
N GLU A 58 -7.47 -1.28 9.20
CA GLU A 58 -8.65 -1.91 9.75
C GLU A 58 -8.47 -3.44 9.83
N ASN A 59 -9.14 -4.06 10.80
CA ASN A 59 -9.07 -5.50 11.01
C ASN A 59 -10.10 -6.20 10.11
N GLY A 60 -9.66 -6.68 8.96
CA GLY A 60 -10.53 -7.30 7.96
C GLY A 60 -11.12 -8.63 8.43
N ASN A 61 -10.40 -9.42 9.23
CA ASN A 61 -10.91 -10.70 9.74
C ASN A 61 -11.96 -10.49 10.84
N ALA A 62 -11.62 -9.73 11.89
CA ALA A 62 -12.55 -9.47 12.98
C ALA A 62 -13.78 -8.67 12.54
N GLY A 63 -13.62 -7.78 11.55
CA GLY A 63 -14.72 -7.02 10.96
C GLY A 63 -15.53 -7.77 9.91
N GLY A 64 -15.19 -9.02 9.56
CA GLY A 64 -15.87 -9.77 8.49
C GLY A 64 -15.80 -9.08 7.12
N LEU A 65 -14.80 -8.24 6.90
CA LEU A 65 -14.71 -7.40 5.70
C LEU A 65 -14.13 -8.19 4.52
N PRO A 66 -14.67 -8.00 3.30
CA PRO A 66 -14.14 -8.64 2.10
C PRO A 66 -12.86 -7.96 1.63
N GLY A 67 -11.98 -8.71 0.96
CA GLY A 67 -10.75 -8.16 0.38
C GLY A 67 -9.63 -7.89 1.40
N ARG A 68 -8.39 -7.92 0.91
CA ARG A 68 -7.18 -7.61 1.68
C ARG A 68 -6.26 -6.79 0.80
N TYR A 69 -5.89 -5.60 1.26
CA TYR A 69 -5.08 -4.66 0.50
C TYR A 69 -4.26 -3.80 1.44
N ASN A 70 -3.05 -3.49 1.01
CA ASN A 70 -2.22 -2.45 1.60
C ASN A 70 -1.98 -1.40 0.54
N PHE A 71 -1.91 -0.13 0.91
CA PHE A 71 -1.52 0.95 0.01
C PHE A 71 -0.05 1.31 0.18
N ALA A 72 0.52 2.00 -0.81
CA ALA A 72 1.88 2.51 -0.71
C ALA A 72 1.95 3.64 0.31
N ARG A 73 2.95 3.60 1.20
CA ARG A 73 3.07 4.55 2.32
C ARG A 73 4.54 4.85 2.59
N SER A 74 4.82 6.09 2.93
CA SER A 74 6.16 6.59 3.20
C SER A 74 6.15 7.72 4.24
N TYR A 75 7.29 7.90 4.90
CA TYR A 75 7.53 9.08 5.74
C TYR A 75 8.02 10.28 4.93
N HIS A 76 8.32 10.09 3.64
CA HIS A 76 8.63 11.20 2.75
C HIS A 76 7.41 12.10 2.59
N LYS A 77 7.61 13.41 2.79
CA LYS A 77 6.55 14.40 2.66
C LYS A 77 6.13 14.51 1.20
N GLY A 78 4.83 14.43 0.93
CA GLY A 78 4.27 14.69 -0.40
C GLY A 78 4.27 13.50 -1.36
N GLY A 79 4.67 12.30 -0.95
CA GLY A 79 4.70 11.12 -1.82
C GLY A 79 5.55 9.96 -1.29
N ALA A 80 5.90 9.04 -2.19
CA ALA A 80 6.73 7.86 -1.89
C ALA A 80 7.63 7.50 -3.08
N GLN A 81 8.73 6.79 -2.80
CA GLN A 81 9.61 6.28 -3.85
C GLN A 81 9.13 4.93 -4.41
N PHE A 82 9.25 4.77 -5.72
CA PHE A 82 8.89 3.56 -6.45
C PHE A 82 10.01 3.13 -7.37
N ALA A 83 10.50 1.90 -7.18
CA ALA A 83 11.25 1.19 -8.21
C ALA A 83 10.28 0.65 -9.26
N LEU A 84 10.57 0.96 -10.52
CA LEU A 84 9.86 0.45 -11.69
C LEU A 84 10.52 -0.84 -12.20
N ALA A 85 9.80 -1.57 -13.06
CA ALA A 85 10.26 -2.86 -13.60
C ALA A 85 11.51 -2.73 -14.49
N ASP A 86 11.80 -1.54 -15.01
CA ASP A 86 13.00 -1.21 -15.79
C ASP A 86 14.22 -0.87 -14.92
N GLY A 87 14.08 -0.93 -13.59
CA GLY A 87 15.14 -0.62 -12.62
C GLY A 87 15.27 0.87 -12.29
N SER A 88 14.50 1.75 -12.93
CA SER A 88 14.47 3.17 -12.55
C SER A 88 13.73 3.39 -11.23
N ILE A 89 14.11 4.44 -10.50
CA ILE A 89 13.45 4.87 -9.27
C ILE A 89 12.79 6.21 -9.53
N ARG A 90 11.51 6.33 -9.21
CA ARG A 90 10.75 7.56 -9.34
C ARG A 90 10.05 7.92 -8.03
N PHE A 91 10.07 9.21 -7.71
CA PHE A 91 9.26 9.76 -6.63
C PHE A 91 7.88 10.07 -7.19
N ILE A 92 6.84 9.44 -6.63
CA ILE A 92 5.46 9.65 -7.05
C ILE A 92 4.74 10.43 -5.95
N SER A 93 4.12 11.54 -6.33
CA SER A 93 3.41 12.41 -5.39
C SER A 93 2.14 11.76 -4.84
N GLU A 94 1.79 12.06 -3.59
CA GLU A 94 0.49 11.71 -2.99
C GLU A 94 -0.69 12.44 -3.66
N ASN A 95 -0.41 13.55 -4.36
CA ASN A 95 -1.39 14.36 -5.11
C ASN A 95 -1.53 13.96 -6.59
N ILE A 96 -0.85 12.89 -7.02
CA ILE A 96 -1.03 12.35 -8.38
C ILE A 96 -2.50 12.05 -8.65
N ASP A 97 -2.95 12.19 -9.89
CA ASP A 97 -4.27 11.70 -10.27
C ASP A 97 -4.39 10.21 -9.94
N ARG A 98 -5.45 9.86 -9.21
CA ARG A 98 -5.66 8.49 -8.72
C ARG A 98 -5.79 7.49 -9.87
N LEU A 99 -6.40 7.88 -10.98
CA LEU A 99 -6.58 6.99 -12.12
C LEU A 99 -5.24 6.73 -12.82
N THR A 100 -4.42 7.76 -13.00
CA THR A 100 -3.03 7.63 -13.48
C THR A 100 -2.24 6.67 -12.59
N PHE A 101 -2.28 6.85 -11.27
CA PHE A 101 -1.56 5.95 -10.35
C PHE A 101 -2.06 4.50 -10.42
N ARG A 102 -3.37 4.30 -10.58
CA ARG A 102 -3.95 2.97 -10.77
C ARG A 102 -3.41 2.29 -12.01
N TYR A 103 -3.40 3.00 -13.14
CA TYR A 103 -2.88 2.47 -14.40
C TYR A 103 -1.39 2.12 -14.31
N LEU A 104 -0.59 2.83 -13.50
CA LEU A 104 0.82 2.46 -13.28
C LEU A 104 1.00 1.04 -12.70
N GLY A 105 0.02 0.54 -11.96
CA GLY A 105 0.04 -0.82 -11.42
C GLY A 105 -0.72 -1.84 -12.24
N GLN A 106 -1.44 -1.42 -13.29
CA GLN A 106 -2.19 -2.34 -14.14
C GLN A 106 -1.32 -2.83 -15.29
N MET A 107 -1.13 -4.14 -15.36
CA MET A 107 -0.50 -4.76 -16.52
C MET A 107 -1.54 -4.98 -17.61
N LYS A 108 -1.19 -4.66 -18.86
CA LYS A 108 -2.00 -4.97 -20.06
C LYS A 108 -3.38 -4.26 -20.07
N ASP A 109 -3.45 -3.04 -19.56
CA ASP A 109 -4.65 -2.18 -19.65
C ASP A 109 -4.77 -1.47 -21.02
N GLY A 110 -3.69 -1.45 -21.81
CA GLY A 110 -3.63 -0.77 -23.12
C GLY A 110 -3.52 0.75 -23.01
N GLN A 111 -3.33 1.30 -21.82
CA GLN A 111 -3.19 2.74 -21.59
C GLN A 111 -1.71 3.12 -21.65
N VAL A 112 -1.39 4.13 -22.48
CA VAL A 112 -0.06 4.75 -22.46
C VAL A 112 -0.10 5.93 -21.50
N LEU A 113 0.68 5.84 -20.44
CA LEU A 113 0.79 6.92 -19.46
C LEU A 113 1.86 7.92 -19.89
N GLY A 114 1.56 9.20 -19.70
CA GLY A 114 2.50 10.30 -19.91
C GLY A 114 3.54 10.40 -18.80
N GLU A 115 4.11 11.59 -18.63
CA GLU A 115 4.95 11.90 -17.47
C GLU A 115 4.09 12.09 -16.21
N PHE A 116 4.56 11.60 -15.07
CA PHE A 116 3.86 11.56 -13.77
C PHE A 116 4.84 11.67 -12.60
#